data_AF-A0A3E0WJM7-F1
#
_entry.id   AF-A0A3E0WJM7-F1
#
_cell.length_a   1.000
_cell.length_b   1.000
_cell.length_c   1.000
_cell.angle_alpha   90.00
_cell.angle_beta   90.00
_cell.angle_gamma   90.00
#
_symmetry.space_group_name_H-M   'P 1'
#
loop_
_entity.id
_entity.type
_entity.pdbx_description
1 polymer ?
#
loop_
_entity_poly.entity_id
_entity_poly.type
_entity_poly.pdbx_seq_one_letter_code
_entity_poly.pdbx_strand_id
1 'polypeptide(L)' 'MESELDILTEEIPILDIITILLVEDDLITGIALVLLLKMITDDKIIKISLILLIIVLSHV' A
#
# COMPACT_ATOMS: atom_id res chain seq x y z
N MET A 1 20.52 -16.72 -3.55
CA MET A 1 19.25 -16.28 -4.16
C MET A 1 18.74 -15.17 -3.27
N GLU A 2 19.10 -13.93 -3.62
CA GLU A 2 19.01 -12.77 -2.70
C GLU A 2 18.54 -11.51 -3.45
N SER A 3 17.77 -11.65 -4.53
CA SER A 3 17.42 -10.52 -5.41
C SER A 3 15.93 -10.17 -5.48
N GLU A 4 15.02 -10.97 -4.93
CA GLU A 4 13.57 -10.71 -5.05
C GLU A 4 12.98 -9.93 -3.87
N LEU A 5 13.60 -9.98 -2.68
CA LEU A 5 13.09 -9.30 -1.48
C LEU A 5 13.54 -7.85 -1.33
N ASP A 6 14.62 -7.47 -2.01
CA ASP A 6 15.19 -6.11 -1.91
C ASP A 6 14.33 -5.09 -2.68
N ILE A 7 13.86 -5.51 -3.86
CA ILE A 7 12.90 -4.78 -4.71
C ILE A 7 11.63 -4.42 -3.92
N LEU A 8 11.05 -5.39 -3.20
CA LEU A 8 9.86 -5.18 -2.37
C LEU A 8 10.09 -4.20 -1.20
N THR A 9 11.33 -3.89 -0.84
CA THR A 9 11.60 -2.98 0.27
C THR A 9 11.63 -1.52 -0.18
N GLU A 10 12.11 -1.26 -1.40
CA GLU A 10 12.16 0.07 -2.01
C GLU A 10 10.82 0.47 -2.69
N GLU A 11 10.01 -0.52 -3.10
CA GLU A 11 8.75 -0.30 -3.80
C GLU A 11 7.54 -0.03 -2.88
N ILE A 12 7.57 -0.49 -1.61
CA ILE A 12 6.50 -0.20 -0.63
C ILE A 12 6.18 1.30 -0.54
N PRO A 13 7.15 2.23 -0.40
CA PRO A 13 6.82 3.66 -0.35
C PRO A 13 6.23 4.21 -1.66
N ILE A 14 6.53 3.62 -2.82
CA ILE A 14 5.90 4.01 -4.10
C ILE A 14 4.45 3.53 -4.13
N LEU A 15 4.21 2.29 -3.70
CA LEU A 15 2.87 1.71 -3.64
C LEU A 15 1.95 2.52 -2.72
N ASP A 16 2.46 3.01 -1.59
CA ASP A 16 1.73 3.91 -0.70
C ASP A 16 1.28 5.20 -1.41
N ILE A 17 2.18 5.86 -2.17
CA ILE A 17 1.87 7.08 -2.91
C ILE A 17 0.80 6.81 -3.97
N ILE A 18 0.96 5.72 -4.72
CA ILE A 18 0.00 5.30 -5.74
C ILE A 18 -1.38 5.05 -5.12
N THR A 19 -1.41 4.43 -3.94
CA THR A 19 -2.66 4.15 -3.21
C THR A 19 -3.36 5.43 -2.78
N ILE A 20 -2.61 6.39 -2.22
CA ILE A 20 -3.16 7.70 -1.83
C ILE A 20 -3.76 8.41 -3.06
N LEU A 21 -3.11 8.32 -4.22
CA LEU A 21 -3.57 8.97 -5.45
C LEU A 21 -4.75 8.27 -6.14
N LEU A 22 -4.91 6.96 -5.97
CA LEU A 22 -5.91 6.17 -6.70
C LEU A 22 -7.21 5.93 -5.92
N VAL A 23 -7.15 5.94 -4.59
CA VAL A 23 -8.25 5.44 -3.75
C VAL A 23 -9.26 6.53 -3.38
N GLU A 24 -8.80 7.75 -3.12
CA GLU A 24 -9.64 8.84 -2.62
C GLU A 24 -9.29 10.17 -3.30
N ASP A 25 -10.30 10.98 -3.60
CA ASP A 25 -10.11 12.37 -4.08
C ASP A 25 -9.54 13.29 -2.98
N ASP A 26 -9.73 12.92 -1.71
CA ASP A 26 -9.17 13.63 -0.57
C ASP A 26 -7.86 13.00 -0.10
N LEU A 27 -6.78 13.79 -0.19
CA LEU A 27 -5.43 13.37 0.14
C LEU A 27 -5.29 12.92 1.62
N ILE A 28 -6.07 13.53 2.52
CA ILE A 28 -5.99 13.24 3.96
C ILE A 28 -6.56 11.85 4.24
N THR A 29 -7.70 11.53 3.63
CA THR A 29 -8.31 10.19 3.74
C THR A 29 -7.37 9.11 3.20
N GLY A 30 -6.75 9.34 2.03
CA GLY A 30 -5.79 8.40 1.46
C GLY A 30 -4.58 8.13 2.38
N ILE A 31 -4.01 9.18 2.98
CA ILE A 31 -2.89 9.06 3.93
C ILE A 31 -3.31 8.28 5.18
N ALA A 32 -4.49 8.58 5.73
CA ALA A 32 -5.02 7.88 6.89
C ALA A 32 -5.20 6.38 6.61
N LEU A 33 -5.69 6.03 5.43
CA LEU A 33 -5.88 4.66 4.97
C LEU A 33 -4.55 3.88 4.90
N VAL A 34 -3.53 4.47 4.29
CA VAL A 34 -2.18 3.88 4.23
C VAL A 34 -1.57 3.70 5.62
N LEU A 35 -1.74 4.68 6.51
CA LEU A 35 -1.27 4.57 7.89
C LEU A 35 -1.97 3.44 8.66
N LEU A 36 -3.29 3.32 8.51
CA LEU A 36 -4.06 2.24 9.12
C LEU A 36 -3.63 0.87 8.58
N LEU A 37 -3.40 0.75 7.27
CA LEU A 37 -2.91 -0.48 6.64
C LEU A 37 -1.55 -0.91 7.18
N LYS A 38 -0.65 0.05 7.36
CA LYS A 38 0.68 -0.19 7.94
C LYS A 38 0.63 -0.61 9.41
N MET A 39 -0.44 -0.25 10.13
CA MET A 39 -0.63 -0.58 11.55
C MET A 39 -1.22 -1.98 11.77
N ILE A 40 -1.92 -2.55 10.79
CA ILE A 40 -2.62 -3.84 10.91
C ILE A 40 -1.66 -5.03 11.01
N THR A 41 -0.51 -4.97 10.35
CA THR A 41 0.44 -6.08 10.30
C THR A 41 1.86 -5.55 10.06
N ASP A 42 2.86 -6.23 10.59
CA ASP A 42 4.27 -5.93 10.30
C ASP A 42 4.79 -6.66 9.05
N ASP A 43 4.07 -7.68 8.59
CA ASP A 43 4.46 -8.49 7.44
C ASP A 43 4.34 -7.67 6.13
N LYS A 44 5.46 -7.55 5.41
CA LYS A 44 5.56 -6.78 4.15
C LYS A 44 4.64 -7.32 3.06
N ILE A 45 4.53 -8.65 2.92
CA ILE A 45 3.72 -9.29 1.87
C ILE A 45 2.24 -9.00 2.11
N ILE A 46 1.83 -9.07 3.39
CA ILE A 46 0.44 -8.81 3.77
C ILE A 46 0.11 -7.32 3.55
N LYS A 47 1.02 -6.38 3.86
CA LYS A 47 0.83 -4.95 3.55
C LYS A 47 0.58 -4.73 2.06
N ILE A 48 1.43 -5.27 1.21
CA ILE A 48 1.31 -5.14 -0.25
C ILE A 48 -0.02 -5.72 -0.72
N SER A 49 -0.40 -6.90 -0.23
CA SER A 49 -1.65 -7.56 -0.60
C SER A 49 -2.88 -6.75 -0.20
N LEU A 50 -2.88 -6.17 1.01
CA LEU A 50 -3.97 -5.33 1.50
C LEU A 50 -4.09 -4.02 0.71
N ILE A 51 -2.95 -3.40 0.39
CA ILE A 51 -2.91 -2.19 -0.43
C ILE A 51 -3.50 -2.46 -1.82
N LEU A 52 -3.05 -3.55 -2.48
CA LEU A 52 -3.59 -3.99 -3.77
C LEU A 52 -5.09 -4.26 -3.71
N LEU A 53 -5.55 -4.92 -2.65
CA LEU A 53 -6.97 -5.21 -2.44
C LEU A 53 -7.79 -3.92 -2.39
N ILE A 54 -7.32 -2.90 -1.68
CA ILE A 54 -8.03 -1.62 -1.55
C ILE A 54 -8.07 -0.86 -2.87
N ILE A 55 -6.99 -0.86 -3.64
CA ILE A 55 -6.98 -0.27 -4.97
C ILE A 55 -8.04 -0.93 -5.85
N VAL A 56 -8.12 -2.28 -5.84
CA VAL A 56 -9.13 -3.02 -6.60
C VAL A 56 -10.54 -2.70 -6.11
N LEU A 57 -10.75 -2.67 -4.79
CA LEU A 57 -12.07 -2.41 -4.20
C LEU A 57 -12.57 -0.98 -4.46
N SER A 58 -11.65 -0.02 -4.55
CA SER A 58 -11.99 1.39 -4.80
C SER A 58 -12.31 1.66 -6.28
N HIS A 59 -11.93 0.75 -7.17
CA HIS A 59 -12.18 0.86 -8.61
C HIS A 59 -13.37 0.01 -9.10
N VAL A 60 -14.07 -0.68 -8.18
CA VAL A 60 -15.30 -1.49 -8.42
C VAL A 60 -16.51 -0.73 -7.91
#